data_AF-A0A3N5T302-F1
#
_entry.id   AF-A0A3N5T302-F1
#
_cell.length_a   1.000
_cell.length_b   1.000
_cell.length_c   1.000
_cell.angle_alpha   90.00
_cell.angle_beta   90.00
_cell.angle_gamma   90.00
#
_symmetry.space_group_name_H-M   'P 1'
#
loop_
_entity.id
_entity.type
_entity.pdbx_description
1 polymer ?
#
loop_
_entity_poly.entity_id
_entity_poly.type
_entity_poly.pdbx_seq_one_letter_code
_entity_poly.pdbx_strand_id
1 'polypeptide(L)'
;RADIYGFCIPFAQELALLMEESKIPIKIRLCDTMGYGLSYTGTVLPRSIPRMIHAFHNETGYPSSLLEWHGHNDFHKVHINAATAWLYGVSALNASLLGYGERTGNPPLEGAVMEYAGLKGDTGGMDLSVITEIAEYYEREIKATIPSNYPFVGCEFNTTRAGIHADGLLKNEEIYNIFDTEKILKRPLKITVTDKSGLAGITRWINENIPSVVSGEAELVSKRHPGVKHINTWVMEQYAQGRTSSISNEELVAQTKHFLPSLFESESVKVRKAAIEKALTLARKISSSKEIQSLDEDKIEAYLDMALKKEGSIQLIAITNLEGQRITQVHTQRGEKGLFRPLLNKNFHKHEWFTRVVKNGEIYHSDLFFSKYTGLLIMTAAHPLLDSMGKMYAVMDIDFKFDELVKLLSNIPEEILETKSQE
;
A
#
# COMPACT_ATOMS: atom_id res chain seq x y z
N ARG A 1 -26.93 6.76 41.39
CA ARG A 1 -28.33 6.75 41.86
C ARG A 1 -28.89 5.37 41.53
N ALA A 2 -29.28 4.62 42.56
CA ALA A 2 -30.05 3.39 42.57
C ALA A 2 -30.22 3.07 44.08
N ASP A 3 -31.42 2.71 44.53
CA ASP A 3 -31.60 2.23 45.90
C ASP A 3 -31.40 0.73 45.91
N ILE A 4 -30.17 0.30 46.19
CA ILE A 4 -29.76 -1.10 46.04
C ILE A 4 -30.55 -1.98 47.00
N TYR A 5 -30.56 -1.64 48.29
CA TYR A 5 -31.22 -2.45 49.30
C TYR A 5 -32.70 -2.14 49.49
N GLY A 6 -33.14 -0.89 49.24
CA GLY A 6 -34.53 -0.52 49.40
C GLY A 6 -35.43 -0.88 48.20
N PHE A 7 -34.85 -1.12 47.01
CA PHE A 7 -35.64 -1.46 45.82
C PHE A 7 -35.02 -2.57 44.97
N CYS A 8 -33.76 -2.41 44.53
CA CYS A 8 -33.19 -3.30 43.51
C CYS A 8 -33.08 -4.76 43.97
N ILE A 9 -32.61 -4.98 45.21
CA ILE A 9 -32.45 -6.31 45.79
C ILE A 9 -33.81 -6.98 46.08
N PRO A 10 -34.78 -6.31 46.74
CA PRO A 10 -36.14 -6.85 46.86
C PRO A 10 -36.75 -7.21 45.50
N PHE A 11 -36.60 -6.34 44.50
CA PHE A 11 -37.10 -6.62 43.15
C PHE A 11 -36.44 -7.84 42.51
N ALA A 12 -35.11 -8.00 42.67
CA ALA A 12 -34.40 -9.18 42.18
C ALA A 12 -34.86 -10.48 42.87
N GLN A 13 -35.18 -10.43 44.16
CA GLN A 13 -35.72 -11.57 44.91
C GLN A 13 -37.11 -11.96 44.39
N GLU A 14 -38.00 -11.00 44.14
CA GLU A 14 -39.31 -11.25 43.53
C GLU A 14 -39.17 -11.86 42.12
N LEU A 15 -38.21 -11.38 41.32
CA LEU A 15 -37.92 -11.98 40.02
C LEU A 15 -37.38 -13.42 40.16
N ALA A 16 -36.62 -13.73 41.20
CA ALA A 16 -36.15 -15.09 41.44
C ALA A 16 -37.30 -16.04 41.80
N LEU A 17 -38.26 -15.60 42.63
CA LEU A 17 -39.48 -16.34 42.94
C LEU A 17 -40.32 -16.58 41.68
N LEU A 18 -40.49 -15.56 40.84
CA LEU A 18 -41.21 -15.67 39.58
C LEU A 18 -40.53 -16.61 38.59
N MET A 19 -39.19 -16.61 38.54
CA MET A 19 -38.40 -17.56 37.75
C MET A 19 -38.59 -19.00 38.25
N GLU A 20 -38.67 -19.21 39.57
CA GLU A 20 -38.94 -20.52 40.14
C GLU A 20 -40.36 -21.01 39.83
N GLU A 21 -41.36 -20.14 39.89
CA GLU A 21 -42.75 -20.48 39.56
C GLU A 21 -42.93 -20.77 38.07
N SER A 22 -42.44 -19.87 37.21
CA SER A 22 -42.63 -19.94 35.76
C SER A 22 -41.70 -20.94 35.06
N LYS A 23 -40.57 -21.31 35.69
CA LYS A 23 -39.46 -22.06 35.08
C LYS A 23 -38.83 -21.37 33.86
N ILE A 24 -39.06 -20.06 33.69
CA ILE A 24 -38.45 -19.25 32.64
C ILE A 24 -37.25 -18.50 33.24
N PRO A 25 -36.03 -18.66 32.71
CA PRO A 25 -34.87 -17.93 33.21
C PRO A 25 -35.04 -16.43 32.98
N ILE A 26 -34.93 -15.64 34.05
CA ILE A 26 -34.97 -14.18 33.99
C ILE A 26 -33.54 -13.66 34.13
N LYS A 27 -33.09 -12.88 33.14
CA LYS A 27 -31.76 -12.25 33.16
C LYS A 27 -31.88 -10.84 33.71
N ILE A 28 -31.01 -10.48 34.66
CA ILE A 28 -30.89 -9.12 35.19
C ILE A 28 -29.67 -8.45 34.58
N ARG A 29 -29.91 -7.32 33.91
CA ARG A 29 -28.85 -6.46 33.38
C ARG A 29 -28.60 -5.28 34.32
N LEU A 30 -27.39 -5.23 34.88
CA LEU A 30 -26.90 -4.12 35.67
C LEU A 30 -26.34 -3.05 34.72
N CYS A 31 -26.98 -1.88 34.70
CA CYS A 31 -26.67 -0.80 33.76
C CYS A 31 -25.94 0.36 34.43
N ASP A 32 -24.74 0.68 33.97
CA ASP A 32 -24.01 1.92 34.27
C ASP A 32 -24.13 2.91 33.10
N THR A 33 -25.36 3.35 32.84
CA THR A 33 -25.75 4.15 31.67
C THR A 33 -24.97 5.46 31.54
N MET A 34 -24.51 6.03 32.65
CA MET A 34 -23.81 7.31 32.71
C MET A 34 -22.32 7.15 33.06
N GLY A 35 -21.80 5.92 33.16
CA GLY A 35 -20.39 5.65 33.47
C GLY A 35 -19.94 6.02 34.90
N TYR A 36 -20.85 6.09 35.87
CA TYR A 36 -20.54 6.48 37.25
C TYR A 36 -19.96 5.36 38.11
N GLY A 37 -20.04 4.11 37.66
CA GLY A 37 -19.55 2.93 38.37
C GLY A 37 -18.07 3.03 38.69
N LEU A 38 -17.69 2.45 39.82
CA LEU A 38 -16.31 2.43 40.32
C LEU A 38 -15.94 1.01 40.74
N SER A 39 -14.78 0.57 40.27
CA SER A 39 -14.19 -0.75 40.53
C SER A 39 -13.39 -0.84 41.84
N TYR A 40 -13.12 0.29 42.51
CA TYR A 40 -12.25 0.33 43.67
C TYR A 40 -12.89 -0.28 44.92
N THR A 41 -12.08 -1.02 45.68
CA THR A 41 -12.44 -1.50 47.03
C THR A 41 -12.72 -0.32 47.97
N GLY A 42 -13.66 -0.49 48.90
CA GLY A 42 -14.09 0.58 49.81
C GLY A 42 -15.05 1.62 49.21
N THR A 43 -15.34 1.56 47.90
CA THR A 43 -16.37 2.41 47.30
C THR A 43 -17.74 2.13 47.94
N VAL A 44 -18.51 3.19 48.21
CA VAL A 44 -19.87 3.08 48.73
C VAL A 44 -20.90 2.80 47.63
N LEU A 45 -22.01 2.16 47.99
CA LEU A 45 -23.17 2.05 47.11
C LEU A 45 -23.79 3.43 46.86
N PRO A 46 -24.44 3.66 45.70
CA PRO A 46 -24.66 2.70 44.60
C PRO A 46 -23.56 2.71 43.53
N ARG A 47 -22.39 3.33 43.78
CA ARG A 47 -21.33 3.43 42.77
C ARG A 47 -20.40 2.23 42.74
N SER A 48 -20.29 1.49 43.85
CA SER A 48 -19.42 0.33 43.95
C SER A 48 -19.95 -0.84 43.13
N ILE A 49 -19.26 -1.15 42.03
CA ILE A 49 -19.54 -2.32 41.20
C ILE A 49 -19.31 -3.62 41.99
N PRO A 50 -18.17 -3.81 42.68
CA PRO A 50 -17.95 -4.97 43.53
C PRO A 50 -19.08 -5.25 44.51
N ARG A 51 -19.50 -4.24 45.28
CA ARG A 51 -20.56 -4.40 46.30
C ARG A 51 -21.93 -4.61 45.68
N MET A 52 -22.22 -3.94 44.56
CA MET A 52 -23.49 -4.12 43.85
C MET A 52 -23.62 -5.57 43.38
N ILE A 53 -22.60 -6.10 42.70
CA ILE A 53 -22.66 -7.47 42.19
C ILE A 53 -22.64 -8.49 43.32
N HIS A 54 -21.86 -8.25 44.38
CA HIS A 54 -21.91 -9.08 45.58
C HIS A 54 -23.32 -9.15 46.18
N ALA A 55 -24.03 -8.01 46.28
CA ALA A 55 -25.40 -7.99 46.75
C ALA A 55 -26.34 -8.78 45.82
N PHE A 56 -26.22 -8.60 44.50
CA PHE A 56 -27.06 -9.30 43.52
C PHE A 56 -26.75 -10.79 43.36
N HIS A 57 -25.51 -11.24 43.57
CA HIS A 57 -25.13 -12.64 43.37
C HIS A 57 -25.04 -13.41 44.68
N ASN A 58 -24.27 -12.89 45.65
CA ASN A 58 -23.93 -13.62 46.86
C ASN A 58 -24.99 -13.47 47.95
N GLU A 59 -25.59 -12.28 48.11
CA GLU A 59 -26.58 -12.03 49.16
C GLU A 59 -27.98 -12.56 48.79
N THR A 60 -28.38 -12.45 47.52
CA THR A 60 -29.68 -12.99 47.05
C THR A 60 -29.60 -14.42 46.50
N GLY A 61 -28.40 -14.91 46.16
CA GLY A 61 -28.23 -16.17 45.46
C GLY A 61 -28.61 -16.14 43.98
N TYR A 62 -28.80 -14.96 43.36
CA TYR A 62 -29.19 -14.87 41.94
C TYR A 62 -28.11 -15.52 41.06
N PRO A 63 -28.47 -16.38 40.08
CA PRO A 63 -27.47 -17.12 39.32
C PRO A 63 -26.54 -16.21 38.50
N SER A 64 -25.22 -16.43 38.61
CA SER A 64 -24.20 -15.67 37.87
C SER A 64 -24.45 -15.69 36.36
N SER A 65 -24.88 -16.83 35.80
CA SER A 65 -25.20 -17.01 34.38
C SER A 65 -26.36 -16.14 33.88
N LEU A 66 -27.18 -15.63 34.80
CA LEU A 66 -28.31 -14.75 34.55
C LEU A 66 -28.03 -13.29 34.94
N LEU A 67 -26.79 -12.96 35.29
CA LEU A 67 -26.34 -11.59 35.48
C LEU A 67 -25.59 -11.10 34.25
N GLU A 68 -25.94 -9.89 33.83
CA GLU A 68 -25.37 -9.19 32.68
C GLU A 68 -24.92 -7.78 33.08
N TRP A 69 -23.80 -7.30 32.53
CA TRP A 69 -23.29 -5.96 32.75
C TRP A 69 -23.34 -5.13 31.46
N HIS A 70 -23.84 -3.90 31.57
CA HIS A 70 -23.88 -2.91 30.48
C HIS A 70 -23.39 -1.55 30.99
N GLY A 71 -22.18 -1.13 30.60
CA GLY A 71 -21.60 0.15 31.02
C GLY A 71 -21.43 1.15 29.88
N HIS A 72 -21.25 2.43 30.22
CA HIS A 72 -20.87 3.48 29.28
C HIS A 72 -19.55 4.16 29.69
N ASN A 73 -18.90 4.81 28.71
CA ASN A 73 -17.50 5.28 28.84
C ASN A 73 -17.30 6.74 29.25
N ASP A 74 -18.34 7.39 29.79
CA ASP A 74 -18.31 8.84 30.04
C ASP A 74 -17.17 9.28 30.99
N PHE A 75 -16.62 8.34 31.78
CA PHE A 75 -15.52 8.56 32.72
C PHE A 75 -14.28 7.69 32.46
N HIS A 76 -14.09 7.18 31.23
CA HIS A 76 -12.95 6.33 30.84
C HIS A 76 -12.79 5.01 31.63
N LYS A 77 -13.85 4.55 32.30
CA LYS A 77 -13.81 3.36 33.15
C LYS A 77 -14.55 2.16 32.55
N VAL A 78 -15.08 2.28 31.33
CA VAL A 78 -16.01 1.28 30.78
C VAL A 78 -15.42 -0.12 30.72
N HIS A 79 -14.16 -0.23 30.30
CA HIS A 79 -13.45 -1.50 30.15
C HIS A 79 -13.10 -2.11 31.51
N ILE A 80 -12.50 -1.33 32.43
CA ILE A 80 -12.14 -1.85 33.76
C ILE A 80 -13.37 -2.17 34.60
N ASN A 81 -14.46 -1.41 34.47
CA ASN A 81 -15.72 -1.69 35.15
C ASN A 81 -16.36 -3.00 34.65
N ALA A 82 -16.29 -3.26 33.34
CA ALA A 82 -16.71 -4.52 32.73
C ALA A 82 -15.89 -5.72 33.24
N ALA A 83 -14.56 -5.61 33.22
CA ALA A 83 -13.67 -6.64 33.76
C ALA A 83 -13.94 -6.90 35.26
N THR A 84 -14.14 -5.84 36.04
CA THR A 84 -14.51 -5.95 37.45
C THR A 84 -15.84 -6.67 37.62
N ALA A 85 -16.81 -6.43 36.72
CA ALA A 85 -18.09 -7.12 36.82
C ALA A 85 -17.95 -8.63 36.65
N TRP A 86 -17.13 -9.09 35.70
CA TRP A 86 -16.78 -10.51 35.55
C TRP A 86 -16.14 -11.08 36.82
N LEU A 87 -15.15 -10.39 37.38
CA LEU A 87 -14.44 -10.85 38.59
C LEU A 87 -15.35 -11.03 39.82
N TYR A 88 -16.47 -10.30 39.88
CA TYR A 88 -17.41 -10.35 41.01
C TYR A 88 -18.65 -11.22 40.76
N GLY A 89 -18.75 -11.88 39.60
CA GLY A 89 -19.77 -12.90 39.35
C GLY A 89 -20.81 -12.55 38.30
N VAL A 90 -20.62 -11.52 37.48
CA VAL A 90 -21.41 -11.36 36.24
C VAL A 90 -20.86 -12.32 35.18
N SER A 91 -21.74 -13.02 34.46
CA SER A 91 -21.31 -13.93 33.38
C SER A 91 -21.41 -13.33 31.97
N ALA A 92 -22.29 -12.35 31.75
CA ALA A 92 -22.49 -11.74 30.44
C ALA A 92 -22.06 -10.26 30.43
N LEU A 93 -21.31 -9.86 29.41
CA LEU A 93 -20.91 -8.47 29.20
C LEU A 93 -21.51 -7.98 27.88
N ASN A 94 -22.20 -6.83 27.92
CA ASN A 94 -22.54 -6.10 26.71
C ASN A 94 -21.34 -5.26 26.26
N ALA A 95 -20.85 -5.53 25.05
CA ALA A 95 -19.77 -4.80 24.42
C ALA A 95 -20.14 -4.47 22.97
N SER A 96 -19.37 -3.58 22.36
CA SER A 96 -19.53 -3.16 20.98
C SER A 96 -18.18 -3.18 20.26
N LEU A 97 -18.20 -3.44 18.96
CA LEU A 97 -17.01 -3.34 18.12
C LEU A 97 -16.39 -1.93 18.25
N LEU A 98 -15.11 -1.86 18.58
CA LEU A 98 -14.36 -0.61 18.74
C LEU A 98 -14.98 0.38 19.76
N GLY A 99 -15.75 -0.14 20.71
CA GLY A 99 -16.40 0.66 21.75
C GLY A 99 -17.53 1.58 21.25
N TYR A 100 -17.99 1.45 19.99
CA TYR A 100 -19.03 2.33 19.44
C TYR A 100 -20.34 2.28 20.24
N GLY A 101 -20.91 3.46 20.48
CA GLY A 101 -22.16 3.60 21.22
C GLY A 101 -22.54 5.06 21.43
N GLU A 102 -23.54 5.29 22.28
CA GLU A 102 -23.94 6.65 22.63
C GLU A 102 -22.82 7.42 23.33
N ARG A 103 -22.71 8.72 23.02
CA ARG A 103 -21.76 9.67 23.62
C ARG A 103 -20.30 9.20 23.45
N THR A 104 -19.73 8.61 24.50
CA THR A 104 -18.34 8.14 24.56
C THR A 104 -18.21 6.64 24.33
N GLY A 105 -19.32 5.93 24.14
CA GLY A 105 -19.32 4.52 23.78
C GLY A 105 -19.55 3.52 24.92
N ASN A 106 -19.54 2.24 24.55
CA ASN A 106 -19.73 1.05 25.39
C ASN A 106 -18.37 0.34 25.65
N PRO A 107 -18.32 -0.79 26.40
CA PRO A 107 -17.11 -1.58 26.48
C PRO A 107 -16.62 -2.00 25.08
N PRO A 108 -15.33 -1.78 24.75
CA PRO A 108 -14.76 -2.26 23.50
C PRO A 108 -14.72 -3.79 23.50
N LEU A 109 -15.31 -4.43 22.48
CA LEU A 109 -15.35 -5.89 22.38
C LEU A 109 -13.94 -6.48 22.24
N GLU A 110 -13.10 -5.85 21.43
CA GLU A 110 -11.69 -6.23 21.25
C GLU A 110 -10.92 -6.17 22.57
N GLY A 111 -11.19 -5.18 23.42
CA GLY A 111 -10.62 -5.09 24.76
C GLY A 111 -11.14 -6.20 25.66
N ALA A 112 -12.46 -6.43 25.67
CA ALA A 112 -13.09 -7.46 26.49
C ALA A 112 -12.58 -8.87 26.17
N VAL A 113 -12.36 -9.18 24.90
CA VAL A 113 -11.82 -10.47 24.46
C VAL A 113 -10.37 -10.65 24.88
N MET A 114 -9.54 -9.61 24.75
CA MET A 114 -8.13 -9.64 25.23
C MET A 114 -8.07 -9.79 26.75
N GLU A 115 -8.94 -9.10 27.48
CA GLU A 115 -9.08 -9.23 28.93
C GLU A 115 -9.48 -10.64 29.34
N TYR A 116 -10.48 -11.24 28.68
CA TYR A 116 -10.89 -12.62 28.91
C TYR A 116 -9.71 -13.58 28.74
N ALA A 117 -8.94 -13.45 27.65
CA ALA A 117 -7.78 -14.29 27.40
C ALA A 117 -6.71 -14.14 28.50
N GLY A 118 -6.46 -12.91 28.96
CA GLY A 118 -5.57 -12.65 30.08
C GLY A 118 -6.05 -13.24 31.41
N LEU A 119 -7.36 -13.20 31.68
CA LEU A 119 -7.96 -13.72 32.91
C LEU A 119 -8.03 -15.27 32.93
N LYS A 120 -8.23 -15.90 31.78
CA LYS A 120 -8.43 -17.36 31.67
C LYS A 120 -7.17 -18.12 31.30
N GLY A 121 -6.19 -17.45 30.69
CA GLY A 121 -4.98 -18.06 30.16
C GLY A 121 -5.16 -18.72 28.77
N ASP A 122 -6.36 -18.67 28.19
CA ASP A 122 -6.68 -19.13 26.84
C ASP A 122 -7.80 -18.28 26.22
N THR A 123 -8.02 -18.39 24.91
CA THR A 123 -9.01 -17.58 24.19
C THR A 123 -10.43 -18.13 24.25
N GLY A 124 -10.69 -19.24 24.96
CA GLY A 124 -11.99 -19.89 24.99
C GLY A 124 -12.46 -20.39 23.62
N GLY A 125 -11.53 -20.60 22.68
CA GLY A 125 -11.82 -20.94 21.28
C GLY A 125 -12.08 -19.74 20.37
N MET A 126 -11.96 -18.50 20.86
CA MET A 126 -12.06 -17.30 20.03
C MET A 126 -10.83 -17.16 19.11
N ASP A 127 -11.08 -16.83 17.84
CA ASP A 127 -10.04 -16.39 16.89
C ASP A 127 -9.83 -14.88 17.04
N LEU A 128 -8.68 -14.52 17.60
CA LEU A 128 -8.34 -13.12 17.87
C LEU A 128 -7.92 -12.35 16.61
N SER A 129 -7.61 -13.04 15.51
CA SER A 129 -7.24 -12.37 14.26
C SER A 129 -8.40 -11.60 13.62
N VAL A 130 -9.64 -11.96 13.98
CA VAL A 130 -10.87 -11.25 13.58
C VAL A 130 -10.90 -9.80 14.08
N ILE A 131 -10.16 -9.46 15.15
CA ILE A 131 -10.01 -8.07 15.63
C ILE A 131 -9.45 -7.17 14.52
N THR A 132 -8.52 -7.69 13.71
CA THR A 132 -7.96 -6.96 12.57
C THR A 132 -8.96 -6.83 11.43
N GLU A 133 -9.71 -7.88 11.14
CA GLU A 133 -10.77 -7.86 10.12
C GLU A 133 -11.87 -6.83 10.47
N ILE A 134 -12.22 -6.71 11.75
CA ILE A 134 -13.15 -5.68 12.24
C ILE A 134 -12.63 -4.29 11.92
N ALA A 135 -11.34 -4.02 12.18
CA ALA A 135 -10.74 -2.72 11.88
C ALA A 135 -10.82 -2.39 10.39
N GLU A 136 -10.43 -3.35 9.54
CA GLU A 136 -10.47 -3.20 8.09
C GLU A 136 -11.90 -2.98 7.57
N TYR A 137 -12.88 -3.70 8.12
CA TYR A 137 -14.29 -3.52 7.79
C TYR A 137 -14.79 -2.12 8.18
N TYR A 138 -14.42 -1.62 9.36
CA TYR A 138 -14.79 -0.27 9.80
C TYR A 138 -14.23 0.81 8.89
N GLU A 139 -12.97 0.70 8.47
CA GLU A 139 -12.34 1.67 7.56
C GLU A 139 -12.88 1.57 6.13
N ARG A 140 -13.05 0.34 5.60
CA ARG A 140 -13.41 0.11 4.20
C ARG A 140 -14.90 0.23 3.93
N GLU A 141 -15.74 -0.33 4.79
CA GLU A 141 -17.19 -0.42 4.55
C GLU A 141 -17.95 0.67 5.32
N ILE A 142 -17.67 0.84 6.61
CA ILE A 142 -18.34 1.84 7.45
C ILE A 142 -17.78 3.26 7.19
N LYS A 143 -16.57 3.36 6.64
CA LYS A 143 -15.83 4.63 6.46
C LYS A 143 -15.61 5.37 7.78
N ALA A 144 -15.52 4.63 8.87
CA ALA A 144 -15.20 5.17 10.19
C ALA A 144 -13.71 5.48 10.29
N THR A 145 -13.36 6.62 10.90
CA THR A 145 -11.96 6.94 11.22
C THR A 145 -11.57 6.27 12.53
N ILE A 146 -10.59 5.37 12.47
CA ILE A 146 -9.99 4.75 13.66
C ILE A 146 -8.76 5.59 14.06
N PRO A 147 -8.64 6.07 15.31
CA PRO A 147 -7.43 6.72 15.77
C PRO A 147 -6.20 5.83 15.58
N SER A 148 -5.11 6.37 15.07
CA SER A 148 -3.91 5.58 14.72
C SER A 148 -3.31 4.85 15.92
N ASN A 149 -3.46 5.40 17.12
CA ASN A 149 -2.99 4.82 18.39
C ASN A 149 -4.08 4.06 19.16
N TYR A 150 -5.23 3.77 18.54
CA TYR A 150 -6.30 3.02 19.19
C TYR A 150 -5.80 1.59 19.54
N PRO A 151 -6.06 1.06 20.75
CA PRO A 151 -5.56 -0.24 21.17
C PRO A 151 -5.94 -1.38 20.21
N PHE A 152 -4.99 -2.27 19.92
CA PHE A 152 -5.12 -3.47 19.07
C PHE A 152 -5.38 -3.23 17.58
N VAL A 153 -6.10 -2.17 17.21
CA VAL A 153 -6.55 -1.94 15.84
C VAL A 153 -6.03 -0.67 15.16
N GLY A 154 -5.46 0.27 15.91
CA GLY A 154 -4.89 1.49 15.34
C GLY A 154 -3.74 1.16 14.38
N CYS A 155 -3.55 1.93 13.30
CA CYS A 155 -2.48 1.63 12.34
C CYS A 155 -1.06 1.71 12.94
N GLU A 156 -0.90 2.45 14.05
CA GLU A 156 0.35 2.73 14.77
C GLU A 156 0.37 2.14 16.19
N PHE A 157 -0.59 1.29 16.58
CA PHE A 157 -0.71 0.82 17.97
C PHE A 157 0.51 -0.01 18.44
N ASN A 158 1.10 -0.77 17.51
CA ASN A 158 2.31 -1.55 17.75
C ASN A 158 3.46 -0.99 16.90
N THR A 159 3.80 0.27 17.15
CA THR A 159 4.84 0.97 16.38
C THR A 159 5.82 1.67 17.29
N THR A 160 7.12 1.45 17.05
CA THR A 160 8.19 2.09 17.82
C THR A 160 8.85 3.23 17.04
N ARG A 161 9.23 4.29 17.74
CA ARG A 161 9.73 5.55 17.15
C ARG A 161 11.17 5.90 17.53
N ALA A 162 11.70 5.31 18.61
CA ALA A 162 13.02 5.64 19.12
C ALA A 162 14.09 4.70 18.57
N GLY A 163 15.22 5.23 18.10
CA GLY A 163 16.33 4.42 17.57
C GLY A 163 16.88 3.41 18.58
N ILE A 164 16.87 3.73 19.88
CA ILE A 164 17.25 2.79 20.95
C ILE A 164 16.25 1.64 21.11
N HIS A 165 14.96 1.88 20.87
CA HIS A 165 13.95 0.83 20.91
C HIS A 165 14.11 -0.08 19.69
N ALA A 166 14.36 0.50 18.51
CA ALA A 166 14.65 -0.25 17.29
C ALA A 166 15.90 -1.15 17.45
N ASP A 167 16.96 -0.67 18.12
CA ASP A 167 18.15 -1.48 18.43
C ASP A 167 17.85 -2.62 19.40
N GLY A 168 17.03 -2.39 20.44
CA GLY A 168 16.62 -3.46 21.34
C GLY A 168 15.78 -4.53 20.64
N LEU A 169 14.86 -4.14 19.76
CA LEU A 169 14.06 -5.07 18.96
C LEU A 169 14.91 -5.97 18.06
N LEU A 170 16.03 -5.45 17.53
CA LEU A 170 16.96 -6.26 16.73
C LEU A 170 17.65 -7.35 17.55
N LYS A 171 17.79 -7.14 18.86
CA LYS A 171 18.43 -8.10 19.77
C LYS A 171 17.43 -9.11 20.29
N ASN A 172 16.28 -8.64 20.72
CA ASN A 172 15.14 -9.45 21.11
C ASN A 172 13.86 -8.61 20.94
N GLU A 173 12.95 -9.10 20.11
CA GLU A 173 11.67 -8.45 19.83
C GLU A 173 10.83 -8.27 21.11
N GLU A 174 10.89 -9.20 22.05
CA GLU A 174 10.14 -9.16 23.32
C GLU A 174 10.49 -7.94 24.20
N ILE A 175 11.62 -7.27 23.95
CA ILE A 175 12.05 -6.11 24.74
C ILE A 175 11.08 -4.93 24.55
N TYR A 176 10.57 -4.74 23.33
CA TYR A 176 9.72 -3.60 22.99
C TYR A 176 8.47 -3.95 22.19
N ASN A 177 8.23 -5.24 21.90
CA ASN A 177 6.94 -5.69 21.40
C ASN A 177 5.99 -5.90 22.58
N ILE A 178 4.78 -5.32 22.50
CA ILE A 178 3.81 -5.33 23.60
C ILE A 178 3.27 -6.74 23.90
N PHE A 179 3.20 -7.59 22.88
CA PHE A 179 2.93 -9.03 22.89
C PHE A 179 3.14 -9.54 21.45
N ASP A 180 3.02 -10.84 21.18
CA ASP A 180 3.13 -11.39 19.82
C ASP A 180 1.92 -10.99 18.93
N THR A 181 1.93 -9.73 18.47
CA THR A 181 0.83 -9.14 17.68
C THR A 181 0.72 -9.74 16.28
N GLU A 182 1.82 -10.24 15.72
CA GLU A 182 1.80 -10.93 14.43
C GLU A 182 1.01 -12.23 14.55
N LYS A 183 1.33 -13.05 15.54
CA LYS A 183 0.62 -14.32 15.76
C LYS A 183 -0.82 -14.12 16.22
N ILE A 184 -1.06 -13.19 17.14
CA ILE A 184 -2.37 -13.03 17.78
C ILE A 184 -3.33 -12.22 16.92
N LEU A 185 -2.83 -11.17 16.24
CA LEU A 185 -3.67 -10.21 15.51
C LEU A 185 -3.39 -10.19 14.00
N LYS A 186 -2.38 -10.90 13.48
CA LYS A 186 -1.88 -10.74 12.10
C LYS A 186 -1.41 -9.30 11.81
N ARG A 187 -0.90 -8.62 12.84
CA ARG A 187 -0.38 -7.25 12.75
C ARG A 187 1.06 -7.22 13.24
N PRO A 188 2.06 -7.26 12.36
CA PRO A 188 3.46 -7.24 12.79
C PRO A 188 3.83 -5.89 13.40
N LEU A 189 4.87 -5.91 14.23
CA LEU A 189 5.49 -4.71 14.79
C LEU A 189 6.00 -3.81 13.65
N LYS A 190 5.77 -2.50 13.79
CA LYS A 190 6.26 -1.50 12.82
C LYS A 190 7.27 -0.56 13.46
N ILE A 191 8.07 0.09 12.61
CA ILE A 191 9.00 1.15 13.02
C ILE A 191 8.61 2.43 12.30
N THR A 192 8.41 3.53 13.03
CA THR A 192 8.26 4.87 12.42
C THR A 192 9.59 5.61 12.42
N VAL A 193 9.78 6.48 11.41
CA VAL A 193 10.97 7.34 11.31
C VAL A 193 10.72 8.71 11.94
N THR A 194 11.64 9.11 12.83
CA THR A 194 11.74 10.43 13.48
C THR A 194 13.19 10.93 13.47
N ASP A 195 13.44 12.14 14.00
CA ASP A 195 14.80 12.67 14.22
C ASP A 195 15.66 11.79 15.16
N LYS A 196 15.03 10.85 15.89
CA LYS A 196 15.73 9.90 16.78
C LYS A 196 15.99 8.53 16.15
N SER A 197 15.46 8.26 14.96
CA SER A 197 15.59 6.94 14.31
C SER A 197 16.99 6.70 13.75
N GLY A 198 17.67 7.78 13.31
CA GLY A 198 18.98 7.71 12.67
C GLY A 198 19.01 6.84 11.41
N LEU A 199 20.23 6.58 10.92
CA LEU A 199 20.43 5.79 9.69
C LEU A 199 19.90 4.35 9.81
N ALA A 200 20.03 3.74 10.99
CA ALA A 200 19.60 2.37 11.22
C ALA A 200 18.08 2.22 11.13
N GLY A 201 17.32 3.13 11.76
CA GLY A 201 15.86 3.13 11.69
C GLY A 201 15.33 3.37 10.28
N ILE A 202 15.96 4.27 9.52
CA ILE A 202 15.58 4.55 8.11
C ILE A 202 15.88 3.34 7.23
N THR A 203 17.05 2.73 7.36
CA THR A 203 17.43 1.54 6.59
C THR A 203 16.44 0.41 6.81
N ARG A 204 16.06 0.18 8.07
CA ARG A 204 15.12 -0.86 8.44
C ARG A 204 13.73 -0.58 7.89
N TRP A 205 13.24 0.65 8.05
CA TRP A 205 11.95 1.05 7.46
C TRP A 205 11.94 0.78 5.95
N ILE A 206 13.01 1.13 5.22
CA ILE A 206 13.12 0.87 3.78
C ILE A 206 13.03 -0.63 3.49
N ASN A 207 13.82 -1.45 4.17
CA ASN A 207 13.88 -2.89 3.90
C ASN A 207 12.58 -3.64 4.29
N GLU A 208 11.81 -3.13 5.24
CA GLU A 208 10.54 -3.73 5.66
C GLU A 208 9.35 -3.25 4.82
N ASN A 209 9.33 -1.98 4.41
CA ASN A 209 8.15 -1.35 3.80
C ASN A 209 8.25 -1.21 2.27
N ILE A 210 9.44 -1.20 1.68
CA ILE A 210 9.57 -1.10 0.23
C ILE A 210 9.22 -2.41 -0.49
N PRO A 211 9.59 -3.63 -0.01
CA PRO A 211 9.19 -4.87 -0.67
C PRO A 211 7.67 -5.05 -0.84
N SER A 212 6.85 -4.47 0.05
CA SER A 212 5.38 -4.49 -0.09
C SER A 212 4.85 -3.44 -1.08
N VAL A 213 5.68 -2.48 -1.50
CA VAL A 213 5.36 -1.41 -2.46
C VAL A 213 5.84 -1.75 -3.88
N VAL A 214 6.81 -2.66 -4.03
CA VAL A 214 7.31 -3.14 -5.34
C VAL A 214 6.92 -4.60 -5.57
N SER A 215 6.41 -4.92 -6.76
CA SER A 215 6.09 -6.29 -7.19
C SER A 215 7.38 -7.09 -7.44
N GLY A 216 8.04 -7.58 -6.39
CA GLY A 216 9.22 -8.46 -6.48
C GLY A 216 10.15 -8.40 -5.27
N GLU A 217 11.20 -9.22 -5.28
CA GLU A 217 12.27 -9.17 -4.26
C GLU A 217 13.09 -7.88 -4.43
N ALA A 218 12.98 -6.96 -3.47
CA ALA A 218 13.83 -5.77 -3.42
C ALA A 218 15.17 -6.10 -2.73
N GLU A 219 16.29 -5.68 -3.32
CA GLU A 219 17.60 -5.82 -2.69
C GLU A 219 17.65 -5.08 -1.34
N LEU A 220 18.17 -5.74 -0.31
CA LEU A 220 18.32 -5.14 1.01
C LEU A 220 19.33 -3.98 0.97
N VAL A 221 18.89 -2.82 1.43
CA VAL A 221 19.71 -1.61 1.52
C VAL A 221 20.57 -1.67 2.77
N SER A 222 21.84 -1.29 2.63
CA SER A 222 22.77 -1.12 3.76
C SER A 222 22.68 0.27 4.37
N LYS A 223 22.90 0.38 5.69
CA LYS A 223 22.98 1.66 6.42
C LYS A 223 24.08 2.62 5.93
N ARG A 224 25.05 2.11 5.16
CA ARG A 224 26.14 2.89 4.56
C ARG A 224 25.75 3.50 3.21
N HIS A 225 24.57 3.17 2.69
CA HIS A 225 24.15 3.64 1.37
C HIS A 225 23.96 5.17 1.37
N PRO A 226 24.55 5.91 0.41
CA PRO A 226 24.43 7.37 0.36
C PRO A 226 22.98 7.87 0.35
N GLY A 227 22.07 7.17 -0.34
CA GLY A 227 20.64 7.48 -0.34
C GLY A 227 19.99 7.48 1.05
N VAL A 228 20.35 6.54 1.93
CA VAL A 228 19.87 6.50 3.32
C VAL A 228 20.35 7.73 4.10
N LYS A 229 21.59 8.18 3.85
CA LYS A 229 22.14 9.39 4.48
C LYS A 229 21.38 10.66 4.04
N HIS A 230 21.02 10.75 2.76
CA HIS A 230 20.22 11.87 2.25
C HIS A 230 18.82 11.89 2.86
N ILE A 231 18.14 10.74 2.92
CA ILE A 231 16.84 10.62 3.59
C ILE A 231 16.96 11.05 5.05
N ASN A 232 17.98 10.58 5.78
CA ASN A 232 18.20 10.99 7.17
C ASN A 232 18.43 12.51 7.31
N THR A 233 19.17 13.11 6.38
CA THR A 233 19.41 14.56 6.39
C THR A 233 18.09 15.31 6.19
N TRP A 234 17.29 14.90 5.21
CA TRP A 234 15.96 15.47 4.98
C TRP A 234 15.05 15.32 6.20
N VAL A 235 15.03 14.15 6.86
CA VAL A 235 14.27 13.95 8.10
C VAL A 235 14.69 14.95 9.15
N MET A 236 16.00 15.11 9.41
CA MET A 236 16.50 16.06 10.42
C MET A 236 16.12 17.51 10.09
N GLU A 237 16.13 17.89 8.80
CA GLU A 237 15.70 19.21 8.36
C GLU A 237 14.22 19.48 8.64
N GLN A 238 13.34 18.49 8.45
CA GLN A 238 11.91 18.64 8.77
C GLN A 238 11.68 18.99 10.26
N TYR A 239 12.40 18.33 11.17
CA TYR A 239 12.30 18.61 12.60
C TYR A 239 12.99 19.92 12.98
N ALA A 240 14.09 20.28 12.32
CA ALA A 240 14.71 21.59 12.49
C ALA A 240 13.77 22.75 12.09
N GLN A 241 12.85 22.50 11.15
CA GLN A 241 11.80 23.45 10.75
C GLN A 241 10.59 23.47 11.69
N GLY A 242 10.64 22.77 12.83
CA GLY A 242 9.61 22.81 13.87
C GLY A 242 8.55 21.71 13.78
N ARG A 243 8.76 20.68 12.94
CA ARG A 243 7.88 19.52 12.89
C ARG A 243 7.87 18.76 14.23
N THR A 244 6.69 18.34 14.66
CA THR A 244 6.47 17.55 15.89
C THR A 244 5.83 16.18 15.62
N SER A 245 5.30 15.96 14.42
CA SER A 245 4.76 14.68 13.96
C SER A 245 5.86 13.78 13.40
N SER A 246 5.64 12.46 13.48
CA SER A 246 6.48 11.49 12.75
C SER A 246 6.43 11.72 11.24
N ILE A 247 7.46 11.23 10.54
CA ILE A 247 7.42 11.18 9.08
C ILE A 247 6.45 10.07 8.67
N SER A 248 5.51 10.37 7.78
CA SER A 248 4.53 9.40 7.30
C SER A 248 5.17 8.38 6.35
N ASN A 249 4.49 7.25 6.16
CA ASN A 249 4.94 6.24 5.21
C ASN A 249 4.97 6.79 3.78
N GLU A 250 3.99 7.59 3.38
CA GLU A 250 3.91 8.19 2.04
C GLU A 250 5.09 9.15 1.79
N GLU A 251 5.46 9.95 2.79
CA GLU A 251 6.62 10.83 2.71
C GLU A 251 7.92 10.04 2.59
N LEU A 252 8.10 8.99 3.40
CA LEU A 252 9.29 8.14 3.33
C LEU A 252 9.38 7.36 2.01
N VAL A 253 8.26 6.86 1.47
CA VAL A 253 8.22 6.25 0.13
C VAL A 253 8.66 7.27 -0.91
N ALA A 254 8.16 8.51 -0.86
CA ALA A 254 8.53 9.56 -1.81
C ALA A 254 10.03 9.90 -1.75
N GLN A 255 10.59 10.06 -0.55
CA GLN A 255 12.02 10.32 -0.38
C GLN A 255 12.87 9.11 -0.80
N THR A 256 12.40 7.89 -0.54
CA THR A 256 13.08 6.66 -0.98
C THR A 256 13.09 6.55 -2.51
N LYS A 257 11.97 6.87 -3.18
CA LYS A 257 11.93 6.95 -4.65
C LYS A 257 12.90 8.00 -5.20
N HIS A 258 13.06 9.11 -4.49
CA HIS A 258 13.94 10.18 -4.92
C HIS A 258 15.43 9.84 -4.74
N PHE A 259 15.83 9.32 -3.58
CA PHE A 259 17.23 9.09 -3.22
C PHE A 259 17.73 7.66 -3.43
N LEU A 260 16.83 6.71 -3.63
CA LEU A 260 17.08 5.28 -3.87
C LEU A 260 16.20 4.79 -5.05
N PRO A 261 16.26 5.43 -6.23
CA PRO A 261 15.40 5.07 -7.36
C PRO A 261 15.61 3.62 -7.81
N SER A 262 16.80 3.06 -7.60
CA SER A 262 17.17 1.68 -7.95
C SER A 262 16.35 0.60 -7.23
N LEU A 263 15.78 0.90 -6.06
CA LEU A 263 14.87 -0.03 -5.37
C LEU A 263 13.52 -0.17 -6.05
N PHE A 264 13.19 0.76 -6.96
CA PHE A 264 11.96 0.79 -7.73
C PHE A 264 12.21 0.48 -9.23
N GLU A 265 13.45 0.10 -9.60
CA GLU A 265 13.87 -0.09 -11.00
C GLU A 265 13.36 -1.40 -11.63
N SER A 266 12.85 -2.38 -10.86
CA SER A 266 12.60 -3.73 -11.40
C SER A 266 11.43 -3.83 -12.39
N GLU A 267 10.37 -3.01 -12.30
CA GLU A 267 9.28 -2.97 -13.30
C GLU A 267 9.56 -1.98 -14.44
N SER A 268 10.09 -0.79 -14.11
CA SER A 268 10.31 0.27 -15.10
C SER A 268 11.40 -0.06 -16.12
N VAL A 269 12.44 -0.79 -15.71
CA VAL A 269 13.50 -1.27 -16.61
C VAL A 269 13.01 -2.42 -17.50
N LYS A 270 12.20 -3.35 -16.96
CA LYS A 270 11.59 -4.45 -17.74
C LYS A 270 10.65 -3.89 -18.83
N VAL A 271 9.76 -2.97 -18.45
CA VAL A 271 8.84 -2.32 -19.39
C VAL A 271 9.61 -1.50 -20.43
N ARG A 272 10.64 -0.75 -20.02
CA ARG A 272 11.49 0.00 -20.96
C ARG A 272 12.21 -0.92 -21.94
N LYS A 273 12.82 -2.01 -21.46
CA LYS A 273 13.53 -2.99 -22.30
C LYS A 273 12.59 -3.67 -23.29
N ALA A 274 11.42 -4.11 -22.83
CA ALA A 274 10.39 -4.70 -23.68
C ALA A 274 9.83 -3.72 -24.73
N ALA A 275 9.64 -2.44 -24.36
CA ALA A 275 9.19 -1.41 -25.31
C ALA A 275 10.25 -1.14 -26.38
N ILE A 276 11.53 -1.05 -26.00
CA ILE A 276 12.66 -0.89 -26.94
C ILE A 276 12.75 -2.10 -27.89
N GLU A 277 12.66 -3.32 -27.36
CA GLU A 277 12.71 -4.54 -28.17
C GLU A 277 11.54 -4.63 -29.16
N LYS A 278 10.34 -4.24 -28.73
CA LYS A 278 9.16 -4.15 -29.60
C LYS A 278 9.36 -3.12 -30.71
N ALA A 279 9.86 -1.92 -30.37
CA ALA A 279 10.15 -0.86 -31.34
C ALA A 279 11.15 -1.32 -32.40
N LEU A 280 12.24 -1.97 -31.98
CA LEU A 280 13.25 -2.55 -32.87
C LEU A 280 12.67 -3.65 -33.77
N THR A 281 11.79 -4.48 -33.23
CA THR A 281 11.10 -5.54 -33.99
C THR A 281 10.18 -4.95 -35.07
N LEU A 282 9.42 -3.91 -34.74
CA LEU A 282 8.58 -3.19 -35.69
C LEU A 282 9.43 -2.51 -36.78
N ALA A 283 10.52 -1.85 -36.38
CA ALA A 283 11.43 -1.21 -37.32
C ALA A 283 12.05 -2.22 -38.31
N ARG A 284 12.49 -3.38 -37.81
CA ARG A 284 12.99 -4.49 -38.66
C ARG A 284 11.94 -4.97 -39.65
N LYS A 285 10.71 -5.20 -39.18
CA LYS A 285 9.60 -5.69 -40.01
C LYS A 285 9.27 -4.72 -41.15
N ILE A 286 9.29 -3.42 -40.86
CA ILE A 286 9.04 -2.37 -41.84
C ILE A 286 10.21 -2.30 -42.84
N SER A 287 11.46 -2.29 -42.35
CA SER A 287 12.65 -2.22 -43.22
C SER A 287 12.81 -3.43 -44.14
N SER A 288 12.38 -4.61 -43.69
CA SER A 288 12.47 -5.87 -44.45
C SER A 288 11.27 -6.15 -45.35
N SER A 289 10.33 -5.20 -45.47
CA SER A 289 9.17 -5.37 -46.33
C SER A 289 9.56 -5.36 -47.82
N LYS A 290 8.78 -6.07 -48.64
CA LYS A 290 9.05 -6.19 -50.08
C LYS A 290 8.94 -4.84 -50.78
N GLU A 291 8.07 -3.98 -50.26
CA GLU A 291 7.81 -2.63 -50.72
C GLU A 291 9.03 -1.73 -50.49
N ILE A 292 9.62 -1.75 -49.29
CA ILE A 292 10.85 -1.00 -48.98
C ILE A 292 12.07 -1.52 -49.77
N GLN A 293 12.14 -2.83 -50.02
CA GLN A 293 13.21 -3.42 -50.82
C GLN A 293 13.04 -3.20 -52.33
N SER A 294 11.86 -2.79 -52.80
CA SER A 294 11.58 -2.64 -54.23
C SER A 294 12.27 -1.43 -54.88
N LEU A 295 12.77 -0.48 -54.08
CA LEU A 295 13.36 0.80 -54.52
C LEU A 295 12.43 1.64 -55.42
N ASP A 296 11.14 1.34 -55.42
CA ASP A 296 10.10 2.06 -56.15
C ASP A 296 9.48 3.11 -55.23
N GLU A 297 9.72 4.38 -55.52
CA GLU A 297 9.33 5.52 -54.67
C GLU A 297 7.82 5.53 -54.37
N ASP A 298 6.97 5.28 -55.38
CA ASP A 298 5.51 5.29 -55.19
C ASP A 298 5.04 4.15 -54.27
N LYS A 299 5.68 2.99 -54.36
CA LYS A 299 5.38 1.84 -53.49
C LYS A 299 5.87 2.05 -52.06
N ILE A 300 7.03 2.68 -51.90
CA ILE A 300 7.61 3.02 -50.60
C ILE A 300 6.70 4.02 -49.88
N GLU A 301 6.34 5.12 -50.54
CA GLU A 301 5.47 6.17 -49.98
C GLU A 301 4.11 5.60 -49.53
N ALA A 302 3.47 4.79 -50.38
CA ALA A 302 2.19 4.15 -50.06
C ALA A 302 2.31 3.18 -48.87
N TYR A 303 3.41 2.44 -48.78
CA TYR A 303 3.65 1.49 -47.70
C TYR A 303 3.92 2.18 -46.37
N LEU A 304 4.72 3.25 -46.35
CA LEU A 304 5.01 4.03 -45.14
C LEU A 304 3.73 4.66 -44.56
N ASP A 305 2.87 5.22 -45.43
CA ASP A 305 1.55 5.73 -45.02
C ASP A 305 0.64 4.63 -44.46
N MET A 306 0.68 3.42 -45.02
CA MET A 306 -0.08 2.27 -44.52
C MET A 306 0.46 1.79 -43.16
N ALA A 307 1.78 1.65 -43.02
CA ALA A 307 2.43 1.21 -41.79
C ALA A 307 2.08 2.14 -40.62
N LEU A 308 2.09 3.45 -40.88
CA LEU A 308 1.76 4.45 -39.88
C LEU A 308 0.28 4.44 -39.45
N LYS A 309 -0.65 4.15 -40.38
CA LYS A 309 -2.08 3.97 -40.06
C LYS A 309 -2.35 2.71 -39.24
N LYS A 310 -1.56 1.66 -39.45
CA LYS A 310 -1.74 0.37 -38.78
C LYS A 310 -1.08 0.34 -37.39
N GLU A 311 0.04 1.02 -37.22
CA GLU A 311 0.83 1.02 -35.98
C GLU A 311 0.71 2.37 -35.27
N GLY A 312 -0.25 2.47 -34.33
CA GLY A 312 -0.50 3.69 -33.56
C GLY A 312 0.68 4.15 -32.70
N SER A 313 1.69 3.30 -32.48
CA SER A 313 2.93 3.62 -31.76
C SER A 313 3.90 4.47 -32.57
N ILE A 314 3.78 4.53 -33.90
CA ILE A 314 4.67 5.34 -34.75
C ILE A 314 4.21 6.79 -34.74
N GLN A 315 5.13 7.71 -34.42
CA GLN A 315 4.94 9.15 -34.54
C GLN A 315 5.43 9.66 -35.91
N LEU A 316 6.62 9.21 -36.30
CA LEU A 316 7.32 9.66 -37.51
C LEU A 316 8.00 8.45 -38.15
N ILE A 317 7.93 8.37 -39.48
CA ILE A 317 8.79 7.47 -40.26
C ILE A 317 9.27 8.17 -41.52
N ALA A 318 10.55 8.01 -41.86
CA ALA A 318 11.12 8.49 -43.11
C ALA A 318 12.40 7.75 -43.49
N ILE A 319 12.85 8.01 -44.72
CA ILE A 319 14.09 7.48 -45.28
C ILE A 319 15.00 8.64 -45.70
N THR A 320 16.28 8.53 -45.34
CA THR A 320 17.33 9.50 -45.61
C THR A 320 18.44 8.84 -46.44
N ASN A 321 18.83 9.44 -47.56
CA ASN A 321 19.95 8.97 -48.39
C ASN A 321 21.31 9.15 -47.69
N LEU A 322 22.38 8.62 -48.28
CA LEU A 322 23.73 8.67 -47.70
C LEU A 322 24.30 10.09 -47.63
N GLU A 323 23.78 11.03 -48.40
CA GLU A 323 24.12 12.47 -48.36
C GLU A 323 23.41 13.21 -47.21
N GLY A 324 22.55 12.52 -46.46
CA GLY A 324 21.82 13.07 -45.31
C GLY A 324 20.55 13.83 -45.70
N GLN A 325 20.04 13.68 -46.92
CA GLN A 325 18.81 14.28 -47.40
C GLN A 325 17.66 13.26 -47.35
N ARG A 326 16.47 13.71 -46.91
CA ARG A 326 15.27 12.86 -46.90
C ARG A 326 14.80 12.63 -48.33
N ILE A 327 14.59 11.36 -48.67
CA ILE A 327 14.09 10.94 -49.99
C ILE A 327 12.60 10.60 -49.97
N THR A 328 12.04 10.34 -48.79
CA THR A 328 10.59 10.17 -48.61
C THR A 328 9.96 11.43 -48.02
N GLN A 329 8.64 11.54 -48.16
CA GLN A 329 7.87 12.46 -47.34
C GLN A 329 8.04 12.14 -45.86
N VAL A 330 7.69 13.13 -45.04
CA VAL A 330 7.58 12.96 -43.60
C VAL A 330 6.20 12.37 -43.32
N HIS A 331 6.15 11.06 -43.09
CA HIS A 331 4.92 10.36 -42.72
C HIS A 331 4.71 10.49 -41.21
N THR A 332 3.57 11.08 -40.82
CA THR A 332 3.18 11.32 -39.42
C THR A 332 1.71 11.02 -39.21
N GLN A 333 1.27 10.95 -37.94
CA GLN A 333 -0.14 10.77 -37.61
C GLN A 333 -1.00 11.95 -38.12
N ARG A 334 -2.31 11.70 -38.28
CA ARG A 334 -3.26 12.67 -38.84
C ARG A 334 -3.29 13.94 -37.99
N GLY A 335 -3.03 15.08 -38.62
CA GLY A 335 -3.00 16.40 -37.97
C GLY A 335 -1.60 16.92 -37.63
N GLU A 336 -0.57 16.07 -37.69
CA GLU A 336 0.80 16.44 -37.29
C GLU A 336 1.71 16.83 -38.46
N LYS A 337 1.29 16.57 -39.72
CA LYS A 337 2.11 16.80 -40.93
C LYS A 337 2.72 18.21 -41.00
N GLY A 338 2.00 19.23 -40.52
CA GLY A 338 2.47 20.62 -40.52
C GLY A 338 3.67 20.87 -39.58
N LEU A 339 3.74 20.15 -38.45
CA LEU A 339 4.78 20.32 -37.43
C LEU A 339 6.15 19.86 -37.92
N PHE A 340 6.18 18.83 -38.76
CA PHE A 340 7.41 18.17 -39.19
C PHE A 340 7.89 18.59 -40.58
N ARG A 341 7.17 19.49 -41.29
CA ARG A 341 7.61 20.07 -42.58
C ARG A 341 9.05 20.61 -42.58
N PRO A 342 9.55 21.26 -41.51
CA PRO A 342 10.94 21.73 -41.47
C PRO A 342 11.99 20.62 -41.60
N LEU A 343 11.63 19.36 -41.31
CA LEU A 343 12.55 18.22 -41.44
C LEU A 343 12.84 17.82 -42.89
N LEU A 344 11.98 18.16 -43.85
CA LEU A 344 12.19 17.83 -45.27
C LEU A 344 13.42 18.54 -45.85
N ASN A 345 13.68 19.77 -45.40
CA ASN A 345 14.80 20.59 -45.89
C ASN A 345 16.04 20.51 -44.99
N LYS A 346 16.00 19.67 -43.95
CA LYS A 346 17.10 19.52 -42.98
C LYS A 346 18.07 18.46 -43.47
N ASN A 347 19.37 18.76 -43.40
CA ASN A 347 20.41 17.76 -43.63
C ASN A 347 20.75 17.01 -42.33
N PHE A 348 20.72 15.68 -42.37
CA PHE A 348 20.93 14.78 -41.24
C PHE A 348 22.34 14.17 -41.19
N HIS A 349 23.26 14.55 -42.08
CA HIS A 349 24.62 14.00 -42.14
C HIS A 349 25.42 14.17 -40.83
N LYS A 350 25.05 15.13 -39.98
CA LYS A 350 25.65 15.34 -38.65
C LYS A 350 24.82 14.78 -37.49
N HIS A 351 23.68 14.16 -37.79
CA HIS A 351 22.78 13.63 -36.77
C HIS A 351 23.32 12.31 -36.21
N GLU A 352 23.18 12.12 -34.90
CA GLU A 352 23.81 10.99 -34.20
C GLU A 352 23.38 9.63 -34.75
N TRP A 353 22.06 9.39 -34.84
CA TRP A 353 21.53 8.14 -35.39
C TRP A 353 22.02 7.88 -36.83
N PHE A 354 22.11 8.92 -37.65
CA PHE A 354 22.53 8.80 -39.05
C PHE A 354 24.01 8.43 -39.15
N THR A 355 24.87 9.19 -38.48
CA THR A 355 26.33 8.95 -38.47
C THR A 355 26.68 7.59 -37.91
N ARG A 356 26.01 7.12 -36.85
CA ARG A 356 26.25 5.80 -36.26
C ARG A 356 25.84 4.67 -37.20
N VAL A 357 24.66 4.75 -37.82
CA VAL A 357 24.19 3.71 -38.77
C VAL A 357 25.09 3.67 -40.00
N VAL A 358 25.39 4.81 -40.63
CA VAL A 358 26.24 4.86 -41.84
C VAL A 358 27.66 4.37 -41.57
N LYS A 359 28.22 4.69 -40.39
CA LYS A 359 29.59 4.28 -40.03
C LYS A 359 29.70 2.81 -39.63
N ASN A 360 28.74 2.30 -38.86
CA ASN A 360 28.84 0.97 -38.27
C ASN A 360 28.09 -0.10 -39.05
N GLY A 361 27.12 0.29 -39.91
CA GLY A 361 26.25 -0.65 -40.60
C GLY A 361 25.23 -1.35 -39.69
N GLU A 362 25.13 -0.93 -38.43
CA GLU A 362 24.29 -1.55 -37.41
C GLU A 362 23.03 -0.74 -37.13
N ILE A 363 22.04 -1.41 -36.56
CA ILE A 363 20.78 -0.78 -36.10
C ILE A 363 21.09 0.13 -34.92
N TYR A 364 20.57 1.36 -34.97
CA TYR A 364 20.67 2.31 -33.87
C TYR A 364 19.33 2.44 -33.16
N HIS A 365 19.37 2.63 -31.84
CA HIS A 365 18.27 3.22 -31.10
C HIS A 365 18.79 4.32 -30.18
N SER A 366 17.98 5.34 -29.94
CA SER A 366 18.27 6.38 -28.94
C SER A 366 17.85 5.92 -27.55
N ASP A 367 18.25 6.70 -26.55
CA ASP A 367 17.53 6.78 -25.27
C ASP A 367 16.15 7.44 -25.46
N LEU A 368 15.31 7.41 -24.42
CA LEU A 368 14.03 8.11 -24.42
C LEU A 368 14.23 9.62 -24.31
N PHE A 369 13.53 10.41 -25.12
CA PHE A 369 13.59 11.86 -25.09
C PHE A 369 12.24 12.50 -25.48
N PHE A 370 12.02 13.75 -25.08
CA PHE A 370 10.82 14.48 -25.48
C PHE A 370 10.95 15.04 -26.90
N SER A 371 9.98 14.74 -27.75
CA SER A 371 9.87 15.28 -29.10
C SER A 371 9.75 16.80 -29.05
N LYS A 372 10.63 17.51 -29.75
CA LYS A 372 10.58 18.97 -29.88
C LYS A 372 9.38 19.49 -30.68
N TYR A 373 8.68 18.60 -31.39
CA TYR A 373 7.55 18.92 -32.26
C TYR A 373 6.20 18.65 -31.59
N THR A 374 6.09 17.55 -30.85
CA THR A 374 4.83 17.06 -30.27
C THR A 374 4.81 17.11 -28.74
N GLY A 375 5.97 17.27 -28.09
CA GLY A 375 6.09 17.22 -26.62
C GLY A 375 5.92 15.82 -26.02
N LEU A 376 5.71 14.79 -26.83
CA LEU A 376 5.56 13.41 -26.38
C LEU A 376 6.90 12.76 -26.06
N LEU A 377 6.90 11.82 -25.12
CA LEU A 377 8.05 10.98 -24.83
C LEU A 377 8.22 9.92 -25.94
N ILE A 378 9.35 9.98 -26.64
CA ILE A 378 9.64 9.13 -27.80
C ILE A 378 11.00 8.47 -27.72
N MET A 379 11.22 7.47 -28.57
CA MET A 379 12.55 6.98 -28.94
C MET A 379 12.67 6.89 -30.46
N THR A 380 13.88 7.06 -30.98
CA THR A 380 14.18 6.87 -32.40
C THR A 380 14.86 5.52 -32.60
N ALA A 381 14.37 4.73 -33.54
CA ALA A 381 15.09 3.58 -34.10
C ALA A 381 15.51 3.88 -35.53
N ALA A 382 16.77 3.66 -35.87
CA ALA A 382 17.29 3.86 -37.22
C ALA A 382 17.87 2.56 -37.79
N HIS A 383 17.46 2.23 -39.01
CA HIS A 383 17.81 0.99 -39.70
C HIS A 383 18.56 1.28 -41.01
N PRO A 384 19.66 0.56 -41.28
CA PRO A 384 20.29 0.59 -42.59
C PRO A 384 19.39 -0.12 -43.61
N LEU A 385 19.19 0.50 -44.76
CA LEU A 385 18.53 -0.12 -45.91
C LEU A 385 19.60 -0.57 -46.91
N LEU A 386 19.57 -1.86 -47.25
CA LEU A 386 20.54 -2.50 -48.12
C LEU A 386 19.92 -2.82 -49.47
N ASP A 387 20.69 -2.67 -50.54
CA ASP A 387 20.31 -3.08 -51.89
C ASP A 387 20.48 -4.59 -52.11
N SER A 388 20.15 -5.07 -53.31
CA SER A 388 20.26 -6.49 -53.68
C SER A 388 21.69 -7.04 -53.65
N MET A 389 22.70 -6.17 -53.62
CA MET A 389 24.12 -6.52 -53.50
C MET A 389 24.64 -6.40 -52.06
N GLY A 390 23.76 -6.10 -51.09
CA GLY A 390 24.10 -5.94 -49.68
C GLY A 390 24.76 -4.60 -49.35
N LYS A 391 24.76 -3.63 -50.28
CA LYS A 391 25.32 -2.31 -50.06
C LYS A 391 24.25 -1.39 -49.49
N MET A 392 24.60 -0.63 -48.45
CA MET A 392 23.69 0.37 -47.89
C MET A 392 23.42 1.47 -48.91
N TYR A 393 22.15 1.81 -49.13
CA TYR A 393 21.74 2.90 -50.02
C TYR A 393 21.02 4.04 -49.28
N ALA A 394 20.44 3.76 -48.10
CA ALA A 394 19.75 4.74 -47.28
C ALA A 394 19.65 4.29 -45.82
N VAL A 395 19.19 5.19 -44.96
CA VAL A 395 18.87 4.93 -43.56
C VAL A 395 17.41 5.31 -43.31
N MET A 396 16.64 4.39 -42.73
CA MET A 396 15.26 4.63 -42.31
C MET A 396 15.23 4.98 -40.82
N ASP A 397 14.64 6.12 -40.47
CA ASP A 397 14.41 6.54 -39.08
C ASP A 397 12.93 6.46 -38.72
N ILE A 398 12.64 5.91 -37.54
CA ILE A 398 11.29 5.81 -36.98
C ILE A 398 11.29 6.36 -35.56
N ASP A 399 10.44 7.35 -35.28
CA ASP A 399 10.14 7.78 -33.91
C ASP A 399 8.92 7.04 -33.39
N PHE A 400 9.07 6.38 -32.24
CA PHE A 400 7.98 5.67 -31.55
C PHE A 400 7.56 6.41 -30.28
N LYS A 401 6.25 6.53 -30.06
CA LYS A 401 5.65 7.03 -28.81
C LYS A 401 5.78 5.97 -27.73
N PHE A 402 6.45 6.31 -26.63
CA PHE A 402 6.72 5.37 -25.56
C PHE A 402 5.43 4.84 -24.91
N ASP A 403 4.49 5.72 -24.59
CA ASP A 403 3.23 5.33 -23.94
C ASP A 403 2.40 4.35 -24.78
N GLU A 404 2.40 4.52 -26.11
CA GLU A 404 1.70 3.60 -27.02
C GLU A 404 2.43 2.26 -27.15
N LEU A 405 3.77 2.24 -27.14
CA LEU A 405 4.54 0.99 -27.06
C LEU A 405 4.23 0.22 -25.78
N VAL A 406 4.10 0.92 -24.66
CA VAL A 406 3.76 0.31 -23.36
C VAL A 406 2.33 -0.25 -23.36
N LYS A 407 1.35 0.47 -23.90
CA LYS A 407 -0.04 -0.04 -24.05
C LYS A 407 -0.12 -1.33 -24.87
N LEU A 408 0.75 -1.48 -25.87
CA LEU A 408 0.84 -2.70 -26.67
C LEU A 408 1.42 -3.89 -25.88
N LEU A 409 2.16 -3.64 -24.80
CA LEU A 409 2.66 -4.67 -23.89
C LEU A 409 1.58 -5.10 -22.88
N SER A 410 0.64 -4.22 -22.53
CA SER A 410 -0.45 -4.46 -21.57
C SER A 410 -1.54 -5.43 -22.08
N ASN A 411 -1.47 -5.86 -23.35
CA ASN A 411 -2.42 -6.77 -23.99
C ASN A 411 -1.88 -8.21 -24.16
N ILE A 412 -0.97 -8.66 -23.29
CA ILE A 412 -0.43 -10.03 -23.32
C ILE A 412 -1.09 -10.84 -22.18
N PRO A 413 -1.84 -11.91 -22.48
CA PRO A 413 -2.27 -12.90 -21.47
C PRO A 413 -1.05 -13.53 -20.81
N GLU A 414 -1.12 -13.81 -19.51
CA GLU A 414 -0.04 -14.32 -18.64
C GLU A 414 0.62 -15.67 -19.06
N GLU A 415 0.27 -16.26 -20.21
CA GLU A 415 0.67 -17.62 -20.60
C GLU A 415 2.01 -17.73 -21.38
N ILE A 416 2.82 -16.68 -21.53
CA ILE A 416 4.11 -16.76 -22.28
C ILE A 416 5.36 -16.68 -21.35
N LEU A 417 5.19 -16.65 -20.04
CA LEU A 417 6.34 -16.69 -19.10
C LEU A 417 6.78 -18.11 -18.70
N GLU A 418 6.07 -19.16 -19.13
CA GLU A 418 6.53 -20.55 -18.98
C GLU A 418 6.89 -21.16 -20.33
N THR A 419 8.13 -20.98 -20.76
CA THR A 419 8.84 -21.99 -21.58
C THR A 419 10.34 -21.68 -21.66
N LYS A 420 11.12 -22.37 -20.84
CA LYS A 420 12.33 -23.13 -21.20
C LYS A 420 13.30 -23.26 -20.02
N SER A 421 13.25 -24.41 -19.37
CA SER A 421 14.44 -25.12 -18.89
C SER A 421 14.19 -26.63 -19.03
N GLN A 422 14.32 -27.10 -20.27
CA GLN A 422 14.71 -28.47 -20.57
C GLN A 422 15.90 -28.37 -21.52
N GLU A 423 17.08 -28.57 -20.96
CA GLU A 423 18.17 -29.41 -21.49
C GLU A 423 18.95 -29.94 -20.29
#